data_AF-A0A3C7W1P8-F1
#
_entry.id   AF-A0A3C7W1P8-F1
#
_cell.length_a   1.000
_cell.length_b   1.000
_cell.length_c   1.000
_cell.angle_alpha   90.00
_cell.angle_beta   90.00
_cell.angle_gamma   90.00
#
_symmetry.space_group_name_H-M   'P 1'
#
loop_
_entity.id
_entity.type
_entity.pdbx_description
1 polymer ?
#
loop_
_entity_poly.entity_id
_entity_poly.type
_entity_poly.pdbx_seq_one_letter_code
_entity_poly.pdbx_strand_id
1 'polypeptide(L)'
;MAHDQPLEARDDVRRAVLPTVFNIFRDWQLSGEQQMTLLGLSNEKTLYNWKRAPGNARLTRDLLERASYILGIYRALQILLPEPALADRWLRSPNDNPFFGG
;
A
#
# COMPACT_ATOMS: atom_id res chain seq x y z
N MET A 1 -17.59 28.33 -5.30
CA MET A 1 -18.02 27.12 -6.04
C MET A 1 -17.55 25.92 -5.24
N ALA A 2 -18.45 25.29 -4.48
CA ALA A 2 -18.13 24.06 -3.75
C ALA A 2 -17.97 22.94 -4.79
N HIS A 3 -16.77 22.39 -4.93
CA HIS A 3 -16.54 21.21 -5.74
C HIS A 3 -17.18 20.00 -5.04
N ASP A 4 -18.45 19.78 -5.33
CA ASP A 4 -19.18 18.56 -5.00
C ASP A 4 -18.63 17.44 -5.89
N GLN A 5 -17.50 16.85 -5.49
CA GLN A 5 -17.00 15.64 -6.11
C GLN A 5 -18.06 14.54 -5.91
N PRO A 6 -18.64 13.96 -6.98
CA PRO A 6 -19.76 13.03 -6.84
C PRO A 6 -19.37 11.82 -6.00
N LEU A 7 -20.29 11.35 -5.15
CA LEU A 7 -20.13 10.18 -4.27
C LEU A 7 -19.54 8.97 -5.01
N GLU A 8 -19.94 8.77 -6.28
CA GLU A 8 -19.42 7.75 -7.19
C GLU A 8 -17.90 7.80 -7.38
N ALA A 9 -17.32 8.99 -7.60
CA ALA A 9 -15.88 9.14 -7.79
C ALA A 9 -15.09 8.78 -6.51
N ARG A 10 -15.68 9.05 -5.34
CA ARG A 10 -15.08 8.67 -4.05
C ARG A 10 -15.13 7.16 -3.88
N ASP A 11 -16.21 6.51 -4.29
CA ASP A 11 -16.33 5.06 -4.21
C ASP A 11 -15.42 4.34 -5.21
N ASP A 12 -15.22 4.88 -6.41
CA ASP A 12 -14.24 4.39 -7.38
C ASP A 12 -12.81 4.48 -6.83
N VAL A 13 -12.44 5.62 -6.26
CA VAL A 13 -11.13 5.78 -5.61
C VAL A 13 -10.98 4.76 -4.50
N ARG A 14 -11.98 4.59 -3.63
CA ARG A 14 -11.95 3.58 -2.56
C ARG A 14 -11.77 2.17 -3.11
N ARG A 15 -12.51 1.79 -4.16
CA ARG A 15 -12.37 0.49 -4.83
C ARG A 15 -10.99 0.27 -5.44
N ALA A 16 -10.33 1.34 -5.88
CA ALA A 16 -9.00 1.27 -6.48
C ALA A 16 -7.83 1.24 -5.47
N VAL A 17 -8.04 1.65 -4.22
CA VAL A 17 -6.97 1.70 -3.20
C VAL A 17 -6.31 0.34 -3.01
N LEU A 18 -7.10 -0.70 -2.75
CA LEU A 18 -6.56 -2.00 -2.37
C LEU A 18 -5.82 -2.71 -3.53
N PRO A 19 -6.36 -2.73 -4.78
CA PRO A 19 -5.60 -3.17 -5.94
C PRO A 19 -4.26 -2.42 -6.10
N THR A 20 -4.25 -1.11 -5.91
CA THR A 20 -3.04 -0.29 -6.03
C THR A 20 -2.01 -0.67 -4.96
N VAL A 21 -2.44 -0.83 -3.71
CA VAL A 21 -1.57 -1.26 -2.61
C VAL A 21 -0.97 -2.65 -2.87
N PHE A 22 -1.75 -3.59 -3.41
CA PHE A 22 -1.22 -4.90 -3.77
C PHE A 22 -0.20 -4.87 -4.91
N ASN A 23 -0.34 -3.95 -5.87
CA ASN A 23 0.69 -3.73 -6.88
C ASN A 23 1.99 -3.23 -6.24
N ILE A 24 1.91 -2.25 -5.33
CA ILE A 24 3.08 -1.75 -4.60
C ILE A 24 3.75 -2.88 -3.80
N PHE A 25 2.97 -3.72 -3.11
CA PHE A 25 3.51 -4.86 -2.38
C PHE A 25 4.21 -5.87 -3.28
N ARG A 26 3.73 -6.08 -4.51
CA ARG A 26 4.40 -6.91 -5.51
C ARG A 26 5.73 -6.28 -5.94
N ASP A 27 5.75 -4.98 -6.19
CA ASP A 27 6.95 -4.28 -6.66
C ASP A 27 8.03 -4.28 -5.56
N TRP A 28 7.62 -4.07 -4.30
CA TRP A 28 8.44 -4.30 -3.10
C TRP A 28 8.62 -5.77 -2.72
N GLN A 29 8.14 -6.71 -3.56
CA GLN A 29 8.06 -8.17 -3.38
C GLN A 29 7.92 -8.62 -1.91
N LEU A 30 6.94 -8.07 -1.20
CA LEU A 30 6.67 -8.39 0.19
C LEU A 30 6.12 -9.80 0.35
N SER A 31 6.52 -10.50 1.41
CA SER A 31 5.94 -11.78 1.80
C SER A 31 4.48 -11.63 2.25
N GLY A 32 3.72 -12.74 2.27
CA GLY A 32 2.33 -12.71 2.77
C GLY A 32 2.24 -12.16 4.19
N GLU A 33 3.16 -12.54 5.07
CA GLU A 33 3.25 -12.06 6.44
C GLU A 33 3.51 -10.55 6.52
N GLN A 34 4.46 -10.03 5.73
CA GLN A 34 4.73 -8.59 5.66
C GLN A 34 3.50 -7.80 5.19
N GLN A 35 2.80 -8.32 4.17
CA GLN A 35 1.56 -7.71 3.69
C GLN A 35 0.47 -7.70 4.76
N MET A 36 0.32 -8.81 5.51
CA MET A 36 -0.62 -8.87 6.63
C MET A 36 -0.29 -7.84 7.71
N THR A 37 0.98 -7.76 8.11
CA THR A 37 1.46 -6.79 9.11
C THR A 37 1.17 -5.36 8.68
N LEU A 38 1.49 -4.99 7.43
CA LEU A 38 1.26 -3.63 6.92
C LEU A 38 -0.23 -3.27 6.82
N LEU A 39 -1.08 -4.25 6.48
CA LEU A 39 -2.53 -4.06 6.40
C LEU A 39 -3.25 -4.23 7.75
N GLY A 40 -2.53 -4.56 8.84
CA GLY A 40 -3.12 -4.81 10.15
C GLY A 40 -4.02 -6.07 10.19
N LEU A 41 -3.71 -7.07 9.36
CA LEU A 41 -4.47 -8.32 9.29
C LEU A 41 -3.87 -9.38 10.21
N SER A 42 -4.72 -10.03 10.99
CA SER A 42 -4.35 -11.19 11.82
C SER A 42 -4.71 -12.55 11.19
N ASN A 43 -5.38 -12.55 10.04
CA ASN A 43 -5.89 -13.75 9.38
C ASN A 43 -5.46 -13.80 7.91
N GLU A 44 -4.68 -14.82 7.55
CA GLU A 44 -4.17 -15.04 6.19
C GLU A 44 -5.30 -15.28 5.17
N LYS A 45 -6.38 -15.95 5.58
CA LYS A 45 -7.55 -16.17 4.72
C LYS A 45 -8.19 -14.85 4.29
N THR A 46 -8.18 -13.84 5.17
CA THR A 46 -8.65 -12.49 4.84
C THR A 46 -7.79 -11.87 3.75
N LEU A 47 -6.46 -11.96 3.87
CA LEU A 47 -5.53 -11.47 2.84
C LEU A 47 -5.79 -12.17 1.49
N TYR A 48 -5.91 -13.51 1.49
CA TYR A 48 -6.15 -14.26 0.27
C TYR A 48 -7.48 -13.89 -0.40
N ASN A 49 -8.55 -13.78 0.39
CA ASN A 49 -9.86 -13.35 -0.11
C ASN A 49 -9.79 -11.95 -0.73
N TRP A 50 -9.05 -11.03 -0.12
CA TRP A 50 -8.89 -9.68 -0.64
C TRP A 50 -8.05 -9.62 -1.91
N LYS A 51 -7.03 -10.46 -2.05
CA LYS A 51 -6.28 -10.59 -3.31
C LYS A 51 -7.15 -11.12 -4.44
N ARG A 52 -8.03 -12.08 -4.15
CA ARG A 52 -8.93 -12.70 -5.14
C ARG A 52 -10.09 -11.78 -5.54
N ALA A 53 -10.63 -11.04 -4.58
CA ALA A 53 -11.80 -10.18 -4.77
C ALA A 53 -11.65 -8.87 -3.98
N PRO A 54 -10.78 -7.94 -4.43
CA PRO A 54 -10.46 -6.72 -3.67
C PRO A 54 -11.68 -5.79 -3.48
N GLY A 55 -12.64 -5.80 -4.41
CA GLY A 55 -13.88 -5.02 -4.28
C GLY A 55 -14.78 -5.45 -3.11
N ASN A 56 -14.58 -6.64 -2.55
CA ASN A 56 -15.33 -7.14 -1.39
C ASN A 56 -14.67 -6.76 -0.06
N ALA A 57 -13.48 -6.16 -0.07
CA ALA A 57 -12.80 -5.75 1.13
C ALA A 57 -13.53 -4.56 1.78
N ARG A 58 -13.89 -4.72 3.06
CA ARG A 58 -14.44 -3.61 3.85
C ARG A 58 -13.29 -2.68 4.25
N LEU A 59 -13.16 -1.56 3.54
CA LEU A 59 -12.16 -0.54 3.82
C LEU A 59 -12.55 0.30 5.04
N THR A 60 -12.04 -0.10 6.21
CA THR A 60 -12.16 0.66 7.46
C THR A 60 -11.30 1.93 7.42
N ARG A 61 -11.53 2.85 8.36
CA ARG A 61 -10.73 4.08 8.47
C ARG A 61 -9.24 3.77 8.73
N ASP A 62 -8.95 2.83 9.62
CA ASP A 62 -7.58 2.38 9.92
C ASP A 62 -6.88 1.81 8.67
N LEU A 63 -7.58 0.99 7.89
CA LEU A 63 -7.03 0.42 6.66
C LEU A 63 -6.74 1.50 5.60
N LEU A 64 -7.64 2.47 5.44
CA LEU A 64 -7.43 3.61 4.54
C LEU A 64 -6.25 4.47 4.99
N GLU A 65 -6.08 4.67 6.29
CA GLU A 65 -4.95 5.40 6.86
C GLU A 65 -3.62 4.68 6.58
N ARG A 66 -3.53 3.37 6.84
CA ARG A 66 -2.37 2.54 6.49
C ARG A 66 -2.06 2.55 5.01
N ALA A 67 -3.09 2.40 4.17
CA ALA A 67 -2.95 2.47 2.72
C ALA A 67 -2.44 3.85 2.25
N SER A 68 -2.86 4.93 2.91
CA SER A 68 -2.38 6.28 2.61
C SER A 68 -0.88 6.44 2.89
N TYR A 69 -0.38 5.86 3.98
CA TYR A 69 1.05 5.85 4.28
C TYR A 69 1.84 5.06 3.24
N ILE A 70 1.36 3.87 2.85
CA ILE A 70 1.99 3.04 1.81
C ILE A 70 2.07 3.80 0.48
N LEU A 71 0.96 4.40 0.04
CA LEU A 71 0.90 5.20 -1.19
C LEU A 71 1.83 6.42 -1.11
N GLY A 72 1.88 7.08 0.04
CA GLY A 72 2.76 8.22 0.29
C GLY A 72 4.24 7.86 0.19
N ILE A 73 4.65 6.78 0.85
CA ILE A 73 6.03 6.27 0.81
C ILE A 73 6.41 5.88 -0.62
N TYR A 74 5.57 5.09 -1.30
CA TYR A 74 5.82 4.68 -2.68
C TYR A 74 6.00 5.90 -3.60
N ARG A 75 5.07 6.85 -3.55
CA ARG A 75 5.16 8.09 -4.34
C ARG A 75 6.43 8.88 -4.00
N ALA A 76 6.78 9.01 -2.73
CA ALA A 76 7.97 9.75 -2.31
C ALA A 76 9.24 9.10 -2.87
N LEU A 77 9.35 7.77 -2.82
CA LEU A 77 10.49 7.04 -3.39
C LEU A 77 10.60 7.25 -4.91
N GLN A 78 9.48 7.18 -5.63
CA GLN A 78 9.45 7.41 -7.08
C GLN A 78 9.83 8.85 -7.48
N ILE A 79 9.65 9.82 -6.58
CA ILE A 79 10.06 11.22 -6.81
C ILE A 79 11.53 11.44 -6.43
N LEU A 80 11.97 10.86 -5.31
CA LEU A 80 13.28 11.12 -4.73
C LEU A 80 14.41 10.35 -5.41
N LEU A 81 14.12 9.17 -5.96
CA LEU A 81 15.12 8.30 -6.55
C LEU A 81 15.16 8.46 -8.08
N PRO A 82 16.36 8.56 -8.67
CA PRO A 82 16.51 8.87 -10.10
C PRO A 82 16.06 7.73 -11.01
N GLU A 83 16.00 6.49 -10.50
CA GLU A 83 15.54 5.32 -11.25
C GLU A 83 14.36 4.64 -10.55
N PRO A 84 13.25 4.34 -11.25
CA PRO A 84 12.11 3.61 -10.68
C PRO A 84 12.51 2.25 -10.08
N ALA A 85 13.44 1.55 -10.73
CA ALA A 85 13.95 0.28 -10.23
C ALA A 85 14.73 0.40 -8.90
N LEU A 86 15.28 1.58 -8.59
CA LEU A 86 15.86 1.87 -7.26
C LEU A 86 14.77 2.03 -6.22
N ALA A 87 13.69 2.74 -6.56
CA ALA A 87 12.54 2.93 -5.68
C ALA A 87 11.85 1.62 -5.31
N ASP A 88 11.71 0.69 -6.26
CA ASP A 88 11.06 -0.60 -6.02
C ASP A 88 11.91 -1.53 -5.14
N ARG A 89 13.26 -1.47 -5.27
CA ARG A 89 14.17 -2.29 -4.45
C ARG A 89 14.63 -1.63 -3.15
N TRP A 90 14.31 -0.35 -2.95
CA TRP A 90 14.78 0.44 -1.80
C TRP A 90 14.49 -0.25 -0.47
N LEU A 91 13.27 -0.76 -0.31
CA LEU A 91 12.82 -1.40 0.94
C LEU A 91 13.61 -2.66 1.30
N ARG A 92 14.33 -3.26 0.34
CA ARG A 92 15.19 -4.43 0.53
C ARG A 92 16.67 -4.11 0.53
N SER A 93 17.04 -2.87 0.24
CA SER A 93 18.43 -2.48 0.26
C SER A 93 18.94 -2.55 1.71
N PRO A 94 20.14 -3.10 1.96
CA PRO A 94 20.72 -3.09 3.29
C PRO A 94 20.70 -1.66 3.86
N ASN A 95 20.31 -1.54 5.12
CA ASN A 95 20.32 -0.28 5.85
C ASN A 95 21.29 -0.42 7.02
N ASP A 96 22.46 0.19 6.88
CA ASP A 96 23.56 0.24 7.86
C ASP A 96 23.63 1.61 8.57
N ASN A 97 22.51 2.32 8.60
CA ASN A 97 22.41 3.59 9.30
C ASN A 97 22.12 3.36 10.79
N PRO A 98 22.97 3.87 11.71
CA PRO A 98 22.89 3.60 13.15
C PRO A 98 21.53 3.90 13.79
N PHE A 99 20.74 4.82 13.21
CA PHE A 99 19.40 5.14 13.71
C PHE A 99 18.39 4.01 13.54
N PHE A 100 18.63 3.05 12.64
CA PHE A 100 17.72 1.94 12.34
C PHE A 100 18.20 0.59 12.88
N GLY A 101 19.19 0.58 13.77
CA GLY A 101 19.70 -0.66 14.38
C GLY A 101 20.63 -1.47 13.47
N GLY A 102 21.25 -0.81 12.49
CA GLY A 102 22.41 -1.27 11.72
C GLY A 102 23.55 -0.29 11.88
#